data_AF-A0A847C8G1-F1
#
_entry.id   AF-A0A847C8G1-F1
#
_cell.length_a   1.000
_cell.length_b   1.000
_cell.length_c   1.000
_cell.angle_alpha   90.00
_cell.angle_beta   90.00
_cell.angle_gamma   90.00
#
_symmetry.space_group_name_H-M   'P 1'
#
loop_
_entity.id
_entity.type
_entity.pdbx_description
1 polymer ?
#
loop_
_entity_poly.entity_id
_entity_poly.type
_entity_poly.pdbx_seq_one_letter_code
_entity_poly.pdbx_strand_id
1 'polypeptide(L)' 'MITKRDSNKQRLIRHKRVRGKINGTTECPRLSVFRSARHIYAQIIDDVKGVT' A
#
# COMPACT_ATOMS: atom_id res chain seq x y z
N MET A 1 9.45 -23.99 -19.62
CA MET A 1 9.21 -23.89 -18.16
C MET A 1 8.38 -22.65 -17.87
N ILE A 2 7.26 -22.77 -17.15
CA ILE A 2 6.43 -21.62 -16.76
C ILE A 2 6.92 -21.09 -15.42
N THR A 3 7.40 -19.85 -15.38
CA THR A 3 7.87 -19.19 -14.16
C THR A 3 6.71 -18.48 -13.46
N LYS A 4 6.56 -18.69 -12.14
CA LYS A 4 5.55 -18.00 -11.33
C LYS A 4 5.91 -16.51 -11.20
N ARG A 5 4.95 -15.63 -11.51
CA ARG A 5 5.13 -14.18 -11.37
C ARG A 5 5.16 -13.80 -9.89
N ASP A 6 6.05 -12.88 -9.52
CA ASP A 6 6.12 -12.33 -8.17
C ASP A 6 4.87 -11.49 -7.86
N SER A 7 4.05 -12.01 -6.95
CA SER A 7 2.83 -11.38 -6.48
C SER A 7 3.06 -10.03 -5.78
N ASN A 8 4.21 -9.84 -5.12
CA ASN A 8 4.54 -8.59 -4.45
C ASN A 8 4.87 -7.50 -5.47
N LYS A 9 5.63 -7.84 -6.52
CA LYS A 9 5.90 -6.92 -7.64
C LYS A 9 4.60 -6.44 -8.31
N GLN A 10 3.66 -7.34 -8.56
CA GLN A 10 2.34 -6.98 -9.10
C GLN A 10 1.49 -6.13 -8.14
N ARG A 11 1.59 -6.40 -6.83
CA ARG A 11 0.95 -5.59 -5.79
C ARG A 11 1.50 -4.17 -5.78
N LEU A 12 2.82 -4.00 -5.79
CA LEU A 12 3.46 -2.67 -5.78
C LEU A 12 3.01 -1.80 -6.97
N ILE A 13 2.91 -2.38 -8.16
CA ILE A 13 2.42 -1.68 -9.37
C ILE A 13 0.98 -1.17 -9.16
N ARG A 14 0.09 -2.00 -8.61
CA ARG A 14 -1.29 -1.60 -8.30
C ARG A 14 -1.36 -0.53 -7.22
N HIS A 15 -0.58 -0.68 -6.14
CA HIS A 15 -0.52 0.33 -5.07
C HIS A 15 -0.06 1.68 -5.62
N LYS A 16 0.97 1.73 -6.49
CA LYS A 16 1.42 2.98 -7.10
C LYS A 16 0.33 3.66 -7.92
N ARG A 17 -0.45 2.88 -8.71
CA ARG A 17 -1.59 3.40 -9.47
C ARG A 17 -2.68 3.97 -8.58
N VAL A 18 -3.04 3.26 -7.51
CA VAL A 18 -4.06 3.70 -6.56
C VAL A 18 -3.62 4.97 -5.82
N ARG A 19 -2.34 5.02 -5.38
CA ARG A 19 -1.76 6.20 -4.73
C ARG A 19 -1.65 7.43 -5.63
N GLY A 20 -1.75 7.27 -6.95
CA GLY A 20 -1.87 8.40 -7.88
C GLY A 20 -3.24 9.10 -7.81
N LYS A 21 -4.24 8.48 -7.18
CA LYS A 21 -5.59 9.03 -6.98
C LYS A 21 -5.98 9.21 -5.51
N ILE A 22 -5.36 8.43 -4.62
CA ILE A 22 -5.67 8.37 -3.19
C ILE A 22 -4.42 8.77 -2.40
N ASN A 23 -4.55 9.84 -1.64
CA ASN A 23 -3.52 10.47 -0.84
C ASN A 23 -4.14 10.84 0.52
N GLY A 24 -3.38 10.64 1.60
CA GLY A 24 -3.82 10.94 2.96
C GLY A 24 -3.43 12.35 3.36
N THR A 25 -4.37 13.11 3.91
CA THR A 25 -4.13 14.42 4.53
C THR A 25 -4.21 14.30 6.05
N THR A 26 -3.86 15.35 6.78
CA THR A 26 -3.97 15.35 8.25
C THR A 26 -5.41 15.15 8.74
N GLU A 27 -6.39 15.69 8.00
CA GLU A 27 -7.82 15.54 8.34
C GLU A 27 -8.37 14.16 7.93
N CYS A 28 -7.88 13.62 6.81
CA CYS A 28 -8.28 12.32 6.28
C CYS A 28 -7.02 11.50 5.92
N PRO A 29 -6.36 10.89 6.92
CA PRO A 29 -5.15 10.12 6.68
C PRO A 29 -5.47 8.82 5.94
N ARG A 30 -4.52 8.32 5.14
CA ARG A 30 -4.75 7.11 4.35
C ARG A 30 -4.43 5.85 5.14
N LEU A 31 -5.28 4.84 5.00
CA LEU A 31 -5.01 3.50 5.52
C LEU A 31 -4.11 2.72 4.55
N SER A 32 -2.97 2.23 5.03
CA SER A 32 -2.05 1.37 4.30
C SER A 32 -2.08 -0.04 4.87
N VAL A 33 -2.46 -1.01 4.05
CA VAL A 33 -2.55 -2.42 4.47
C VAL A 33 -1.47 -3.27 3.79
N PHE A 34 -0.80 -4.10 4.59
CA PHE A 34 0.11 -5.14 4.12
C PHE A 34 -0.41 -6.51 4.56
N ARG A 35 -0.52 -7.44 3.62
CA ARG A 35 -0.95 -8.82 3.89
C ARG A 35 0.18 -9.79 3.57
N SER A 36 0.52 -10.60 4.56
CA SER A 36 1.39 -11.77 4.42
C SER A 36 0.55 -13.05 4.40
N ALA A 37 1.20 -14.21 4.28
CA ALA A 37 0.50 -15.49 4.38
C ALA A 37 -0.02 -15.80 5.80
N ARG A 38 0.55 -15.17 6.84
CA ARG A 38 0.25 -15.47 8.25
C ARG A 38 -0.53 -14.35 8.94
N HIS A 39 -0.26 -13.10 8.59
CA HIS A 39 -0.80 -11.93 9.29
C HIS A 39 -1.14 -10.79 8.31
N ILE A 40 -1.99 -9.88 8.80
CA ILE A 40 -2.34 -8.62 8.15
C ILE A 40 -1.92 -7.49 9.08
N TYR A 41 -1.26 -6.48 8.49
CA TYR A 41 -0.81 -5.28 9.17
C TYR A 41 -1.46 -4.07 8.51
N ALA A 42 -1.78 -3.05 9.32
CA ALA A 42 -2.36 -1.80 8.86
C ALA A 42 -1.68 -0.61 9.54
N GLN A 43 -1.56 0.50 8.81
CA GLN A 43 -0.97 1.77 9.27
C GLN A 43 -1.83 2.94 8.79
N ILE A 44 -1.96 3.98 9.60
CA ILE A 44 -2.66 5.21 9.25
C ILE A 44 -1.59 6.25 8.92
N ILE A 45 -1.57 6.75 7.68
CA ILE A 45 -0.45 7.57 7.19
C ILE A 45 -0.97 8.94 6.76
N ASP A 46 -0.33 9.99 7.25
CA ASP A 46 -0.46 11.36 6.73
C ASP A 46 0.65 11.60 5.70
N ASP A 47 0.29 11.70 4.42
CA ASP A 47 1.27 11.88 3.34
C ASP A 47 1.83 13.31 3.28
N VAL A 48 1.16 14.30 3.91
CA VAL A 48 1.64 15.69 3.94
C VAL A 48 2.81 15.82 4.91
N LYS A 49 2.67 15.24 6.10
CA LYS A 49 3.73 15.26 7.13
C LYS A 49 4.71 14.10 7.00
N GLY A 50 4.37 13.07 6.23
CA GLY A 50 5.19 11.86 6.07
C GLY A 50 5.24 11.00 7.33
N VAL A 51 4.23 11.10 8.19
CA VAL A 51 4.17 10.39 9.49
C VAL A 51 3.18 9.22 9.38
N THR A 52 3.54 8.10 10.01
CA THR A 52 2.80 6.82 10.05
C THR A 52 2.22 6.53 11.41
#